data_AF-A0A7S0XN51-F1
#
_entry.id   AF-A0A7S0XN51-F1
#
_cell.length_a   1.000
_cell.length_b   1.000
_cell.length_c   1.000
_cell.angle_alpha   90.00
_cell.angle_beta   90.00
_cell.angle_gamma   90.00
#
_symmetry.space_group_name_H-M   'P 1'
#
loop_
_entity.id
_entity.type
_entity.pdbx_description
1 polymer ?
#
loop_
_entity_poly.entity_id
_entity_poly.type
_entity_poly.pdbx_seq_one_letter_code
_entity_poly.pdbx_strand_id
1 'polypeptide(L)'
;MGGVESRQKLGERVTAARKKLQEDSKMQSELTTALRANSSSTLNFVLDRMEAAFDRFSPFLERSLLVAWSADSERCKGFALKACKKVLSAPIKETEYDWFKAYVLPSSVWLFETKQNDGFMYEELMAIVQRQSADIVNNMDSVFVHLEKHTKWSELMAIKNQSLIERQDNAKVGLLKEKGIQSVADEKDEEIRSFVDSHVAIQALTVTAKTIDREFQQYMGNVMSSYGEYAPGPTKKVERCLSKLENDYQAESYPKSAKLLDLVRCSVTFNTLEQLLTGYRALMSHMDRSSSDIKLARVKNGFLDKQYDGGYRDIKVNVIYHSQIPEHNNVSMICEVQLLLINYLEEKKKIHKLYSI
;
A
#
# COMPACT_ATOMS: atom_id res chain seq x y z
N MET A 1 -10.01 24.93 -8.37
CA MET A 1 -9.02 25.27 -9.42
C MET A 1 -7.65 24.60 -9.18
N GLY A 2 -7.45 23.85 -8.09
CA GLY A 2 -6.19 23.15 -7.76
C GLY A 2 -5.77 21.96 -8.65
N GLY A 3 -6.66 21.47 -9.51
CA GLY A 3 -6.30 20.45 -10.51
C GLY A 3 -5.33 20.94 -11.58
N VAL A 4 -5.29 22.26 -11.84
CA VAL A 4 -4.39 22.85 -12.85
C VAL A 4 -2.96 22.90 -12.34
N GLU A 5 -2.77 23.28 -11.06
CA GLU A 5 -1.45 23.44 -10.47
C GLU A 5 -0.77 22.09 -10.15
N SER A 6 -1.55 21.09 -9.72
CA SER A 6 -1.04 19.71 -9.55
C SER A 6 -0.65 19.08 -10.90
N ARG A 7 -1.45 19.31 -11.95
CA ARG A 7 -1.10 18.89 -13.32
C ARG A 7 0.12 19.64 -13.85
N GLN A 8 0.29 20.91 -13.49
CA GLN A 8 1.45 21.69 -13.85
C GLN A 8 2.71 21.17 -13.14
N LYS A 9 2.67 20.94 -11.83
CA LYS A 9 3.80 20.34 -11.06
C LYS A 9 4.14 18.94 -11.56
N LEU A 10 3.14 18.12 -11.91
CA LEU A 10 3.37 16.82 -12.54
C LEU A 10 3.99 16.97 -13.94
N GLY A 11 3.49 17.90 -14.75
CA GLY A 11 4.01 18.23 -16.07
C GLY A 11 5.46 18.70 -16.03
N GLU A 12 5.82 19.57 -15.07
CA GLU A 12 7.19 20.03 -14.82
C GLU A 12 8.10 18.86 -14.40
N ARG A 13 7.64 17.98 -13.50
CA ARG A 13 8.38 16.78 -13.09
C ARG A 13 8.61 15.82 -14.25
N VAL A 14 7.58 15.55 -15.06
CA VAL A 14 7.68 14.70 -16.24
C VAL A 14 8.63 15.32 -17.26
N THR A 15 8.57 16.63 -17.46
CA THR A 15 9.43 17.35 -18.40
C THR A 15 10.90 17.34 -17.94
N ALA A 16 11.16 17.59 -16.65
CA ALA A 16 12.49 17.50 -16.06
C ALA A 16 13.05 16.08 -16.14
N ALA A 17 12.23 15.06 -15.84
CA ALA A 17 12.63 13.66 -15.96
C ALA A 17 12.96 13.27 -17.41
N ARG A 18 12.15 13.72 -18.38
CA ARG A 18 12.40 13.51 -19.82
C ARG A 18 13.69 14.19 -20.28
N LYS A 19 13.94 15.43 -19.85
CA LYS A 19 15.17 16.15 -20.18
C LYS A 19 16.40 15.42 -19.64
N LYS A 20 16.35 15.02 -18.36
CA LYS A 20 17.42 14.23 -17.74
C LYS A 20 17.67 12.91 -18.49
N LEU A 21 16.60 12.19 -18.84
CA LEU A 21 16.69 10.95 -19.61
C LEU A 21 17.35 11.16 -20.98
N GLN A 22 17.04 12.25 -21.66
CA GLN A 22 17.67 12.61 -22.94
C GLN A 22 19.16 12.91 -22.79
N GLU A 23 19.53 13.67 -21.76
CA GLU A 23 20.94 13.98 -21.44
C GLU A 23 21.73 12.71 -21.08
N ASP A 24 21.17 11.85 -20.24
CA ASP A 24 21.79 10.58 -19.83
C ASP A 24 21.94 9.61 -21.02
N SER A 25 20.92 9.55 -21.89
CA SER A 25 20.93 8.74 -23.12
C SER A 25 22.00 9.22 -24.10
N LYS A 26 22.12 10.55 -24.31
CA LYS A 26 23.17 11.12 -25.16
C LYS A 26 24.56 10.79 -24.63
N MET A 27 24.81 11.03 -23.35
CA MET A 27 26.10 10.76 -22.71
C MET A 27 26.48 9.27 -22.79
N GLN A 28 25.49 8.38 -22.60
CA GLN A 28 25.72 6.94 -22.73
C GLN A 28 26.00 6.53 -24.17
N SER A 29 25.32 7.10 -25.15
CA SER A 29 25.55 6.80 -26.57
C SER A 29 26.97 7.20 -27.01
N GLU A 30 27.45 8.36 -26.55
CA GLU A 30 28.83 8.81 -26.77
C GLU A 30 29.85 7.84 -26.13
N LEU A 31 29.63 7.45 -24.87
CA LEU A 31 30.50 6.51 -24.16
C LEU A 31 30.52 5.12 -24.83
N THR A 32 29.35 4.61 -25.23
CA THR A 32 29.25 3.32 -25.92
C THR A 32 29.93 3.38 -27.29
N THR A 33 29.79 4.48 -28.02
CA THR A 33 30.49 4.69 -29.30
C THR A 33 32.02 4.70 -29.10
N ALA A 34 32.50 5.41 -28.08
CA ALA A 34 33.92 5.42 -27.73
C ALA A 34 34.42 4.02 -27.32
N LEU A 35 33.66 3.27 -26.52
CA LEU A 35 34.03 1.90 -26.14
C LEU A 35 34.05 0.94 -27.34
N ARG A 36 33.07 1.03 -28.26
CA ARG A 36 33.07 0.24 -29.51
C ARG A 36 34.29 0.54 -30.38
N ALA A 37 34.69 1.80 -30.48
CA ALA A 37 35.85 2.19 -31.29
C ALA A 37 37.18 1.74 -30.69
N ASN A 38 37.30 1.74 -29.35
CA ASN A 38 38.56 1.45 -28.66
C ASN A 38 38.72 -0.02 -28.23
N SER A 39 37.63 -0.69 -27.83
CA SER A 39 37.68 -2.07 -27.31
C SER A 39 36.30 -2.74 -27.25
N SER A 40 35.91 -3.43 -28.32
CA SER A 40 34.69 -4.26 -28.34
C SER A 40 34.68 -5.35 -27.27
N SER A 41 35.85 -5.87 -26.87
CA SER A 41 35.96 -6.87 -25.80
C SER A 41 35.58 -6.29 -24.43
N THR A 42 35.93 -5.02 -24.16
CA THR A 42 35.50 -4.32 -22.94
C THR A 42 33.98 -4.15 -22.91
N LEU A 43 33.36 -3.84 -24.05
CA LEU A 43 31.90 -3.70 -24.12
C LEU A 43 31.18 -5.02 -23.87
N ASN A 44 31.67 -6.11 -24.47
CA ASN A 44 31.16 -7.46 -24.19
C ASN A 44 31.35 -7.84 -22.72
N PHE A 45 32.49 -7.51 -22.13
CA PHE A 45 32.70 -7.71 -20.70
C PHE A 45 31.69 -6.95 -19.84
N VAL A 46 31.35 -5.70 -20.18
CA VAL A 46 30.30 -4.93 -19.49
C VAL A 46 28.93 -5.64 -19.59
N LEU A 47 28.56 -6.11 -20.78
CA LEU A 47 27.33 -6.89 -20.99
C LEU A 47 27.31 -8.16 -20.12
N ASP A 48 28.39 -8.94 -20.15
CA ASP A 48 28.51 -10.18 -19.38
C ASP A 48 28.44 -9.94 -17.87
N ARG A 49 29.06 -8.85 -17.37
CA ARG A 49 29.00 -8.49 -15.96
C ARG A 49 27.61 -8.02 -15.55
N MET A 50 26.92 -7.30 -16.43
CA MET A 50 25.56 -6.85 -16.17
C MET A 50 24.60 -8.04 -16.12
N GLU A 51 24.68 -8.94 -17.09
CA GLU A 51 23.88 -10.17 -17.09
C GLU A 51 24.15 -11.01 -15.82
N ALA A 52 25.41 -11.20 -15.45
CA ALA A 52 25.78 -11.89 -14.21
C ALA A 52 25.24 -11.18 -12.96
N ALA A 53 25.18 -9.84 -12.96
CA ALA A 53 24.63 -9.07 -11.85
C ALA A 53 23.12 -9.30 -11.70
N PHE A 54 22.38 -9.35 -12.80
CA PHE A 54 20.95 -9.67 -12.80
C PHE A 54 20.69 -11.12 -12.40
N ASP A 55 21.48 -12.07 -12.88
CA ASP A 55 21.33 -13.50 -12.53
C ASP A 55 21.61 -13.78 -11.04
N ARG A 56 22.54 -13.03 -10.44
CA ARG A 56 22.97 -13.17 -9.04
C ARG A 56 22.34 -12.16 -8.09
N PHE A 57 21.50 -11.26 -8.60
CA PHE A 57 20.90 -10.16 -7.82
C PHE A 57 21.96 -9.30 -7.10
N SER A 58 23.09 -9.03 -7.76
CA SER A 58 24.15 -8.21 -7.18
C SER A 58 23.94 -6.73 -7.50
N PRO A 59 24.34 -5.81 -6.60
CA PRO A 59 24.36 -4.38 -6.87
C PRO A 59 25.10 -4.03 -8.17
N PHE A 60 24.61 -3.01 -8.87
CA PHE A 60 25.26 -2.44 -10.05
C PHE A 60 25.07 -0.92 -10.08
N LEU A 61 25.93 -0.24 -10.83
CA LEU A 61 25.77 1.18 -11.10
C LEU A 61 24.82 1.38 -12.28
N GLU A 62 23.86 2.29 -12.15
CA GLU A 62 22.90 2.61 -13.22
C GLU A 62 23.61 2.93 -14.54
N ARG A 63 24.68 3.72 -14.48
CA ARG A 63 25.48 4.07 -15.68
C ARG A 63 26.00 2.83 -16.42
N SER A 64 26.44 1.79 -15.71
CA SER A 64 26.90 0.55 -16.32
C SER A 64 25.77 -0.18 -17.05
N LEU A 65 24.56 -0.15 -16.48
CA LEU A 65 23.37 -0.73 -17.11
C LEU A 65 22.97 0.06 -18.36
N LEU A 66 23.05 1.39 -18.34
CA LEU A 66 22.71 2.22 -19.50
C LEU A 66 23.73 2.09 -20.65
N VAL A 67 25.01 1.91 -20.32
CA VAL A 67 26.05 1.55 -21.33
C VAL A 67 25.76 0.19 -21.93
N ALA A 68 25.48 -0.82 -21.10
CA ALA A 68 25.08 -2.16 -21.55
C ALA A 68 23.83 -2.10 -22.46
N TRP A 69 22.82 -1.30 -22.09
CA TRP A 69 21.60 -1.12 -22.87
C TRP A 69 21.88 -0.50 -24.25
N SER A 70 22.69 0.57 -24.29
CA SER A 70 23.09 1.21 -25.55
C SER A 70 23.94 0.28 -26.43
N ALA A 71 24.66 -0.66 -25.80
CA ALA A 71 25.47 -1.66 -26.48
C ALA A 71 24.61 -2.73 -27.15
N ASP A 72 23.67 -3.32 -26.40
CA ASP A 72 22.78 -4.39 -26.84
C ASP A 72 21.48 -4.39 -26.02
N SER A 73 20.48 -3.66 -26.52
CA SER A 73 19.18 -3.48 -25.85
C SER A 73 18.40 -4.78 -25.73
N GLU A 74 18.48 -5.66 -26.72
CA GLU A 74 17.72 -6.92 -26.74
C GLU A 74 18.28 -7.91 -25.71
N ARG A 75 19.60 -8.03 -25.61
CA ARG A 75 20.24 -8.84 -24.57
C ARG A 75 19.89 -8.31 -23.18
N CYS A 76 19.94 -6.98 -22.99
CA CYS A 76 19.57 -6.35 -21.72
C CYS A 76 18.10 -6.54 -21.34
N LYS A 77 17.19 -6.37 -22.30
CA LYS A 77 15.77 -6.71 -22.13
C LYS A 77 15.61 -8.15 -21.67
N GLY A 78 16.30 -9.09 -22.32
CA GLY A 78 16.27 -10.52 -22.00
C GLY A 78 16.58 -10.82 -20.53
N PHE A 79 17.76 -10.40 -20.04
CA PHE A 79 18.13 -10.69 -18.65
C PHE A 79 17.32 -9.88 -17.63
N ALA A 80 16.91 -8.64 -17.97
CA ALA A 80 16.12 -7.81 -17.07
C ALA A 80 14.73 -8.40 -16.83
N LEU A 81 14.02 -8.79 -17.90
CA LEU A 81 12.70 -9.40 -17.80
C LEU A 81 12.77 -10.80 -17.17
N LYS A 82 13.83 -11.57 -17.44
CA LYS A 82 14.08 -12.86 -16.77
C LYS A 82 14.22 -12.67 -15.25
N ALA A 83 15.02 -11.69 -14.81
CA ALA A 83 15.18 -11.39 -13.40
C ALA A 83 13.87 -10.89 -12.77
N CYS A 84 13.12 -10.00 -13.42
CA CYS A 84 11.84 -9.50 -12.91
C CYS A 84 10.82 -10.64 -12.73
N LYS A 85 10.67 -11.52 -13.73
CA LYS A 85 9.82 -12.71 -13.60
C LYS A 85 10.22 -13.55 -12.39
N LYS A 86 11.53 -13.76 -12.15
CA LYS A 86 12.02 -14.54 -11.02
C LYS A 86 11.76 -13.85 -9.68
N VAL A 87 12.15 -12.58 -9.53
CA VAL A 87 12.03 -11.83 -8.26
C VAL A 87 10.58 -11.64 -7.84
N LEU A 88 9.69 -11.41 -8.80
CA LEU A 88 8.30 -11.09 -8.53
C LEU A 88 7.39 -12.33 -8.43
N SER A 89 7.92 -13.53 -8.71
CA SER A 89 7.17 -14.78 -8.55
C SER A 89 7.06 -15.20 -7.08
N ALA A 90 5.90 -15.70 -6.68
CA ALA A 90 5.70 -16.20 -5.32
C ALA A 90 6.42 -17.56 -5.11
N PRO A 91 7.01 -17.82 -3.92
CA PRO A 91 7.17 -16.88 -2.79
C PRO A 91 8.26 -15.83 -3.09
N ILE A 92 7.91 -14.55 -2.93
CA ILE A 92 8.83 -13.43 -3.17
C ILE A 92 9.85 -13.35 -2.05
N LYS A 93 11.11 -13.68 -2.36
CA LYS A 93 12.24 -13.60 -1.44
C LYS A 93 12.60 -12.15 -1.15
N GLU A 94 12.70 -11.81 0.14
CA GLU A 94 12.90 -10.43 0.59
C GLU A 94 14.21 -9.83 0.08
N THR A 95 15.32 -10.56 0.16
CA THR A 95 16.64 -10.08 -0.29
C THR A 95 16.69 -9.79 -1.80
N GLU A 96 16.06 -10.64 -2.62
CA GLU A 96 16.00 -10.46 -4.08
C GLU A 96 15.06 -9.29 -4.44
N TYR A 97 13.96 -9.13 -3.68
CA TYR A 97 13.01 -8.02 -3.84
C TYR A 97 13.60 -6.67 -3.45
N ASP A 98 14.39 -6.62 -2.37
CA ASP A 98 15.08 -5.40 -1.95
C ASP A 98 16.16 -4.99 -2.95
N TRP A 99 16.89 -5.94 -3.53
CA TRP A 99 17.77 -5.65 -4.67
C TRP A 99 16.99 -5.04 -5.84
N PHE A 100 15.86 -5.64 -6.21
CA PHE A 100 15.03 -5.13 -7.31
C PHE A 100 14.59 -3.69 -7.03
N LYS A 101 14.05 -3.40 -5.85
CA LYS A 101 13.64 -2.04 -5.45
C LYS A 101 14.79 -1.03 -5.41
N ALA A 102 15.98 -1.45 -5.02
CA ALA A 102 17.11 -0.55 -4.85
C ALA A 102 17.83 -0.23 -6.17
N TYR A 103 17.95 -1.21 -7.06
CA TYR A 103 18.82 -1.10 -8.25
C TYR A 103 18.08 -1.20 -9.58
N VAL A 104 17.01 -1.98 -9.65
CA VAL A 104 16.33 -2.28 -10.92
C VAL A 104 15.12 -1.39 -11.13
N LEU A 105 14.15 -1.41 -10.21
CA LEU A 105 12.92 -0.63 -10.30
C LEU A 105 13.14 0.89 -10.53
N PRO A 106 14.08 1.57 -9.86
CA PRO A 106 14.31 3.00 -10.09
C PRO A 106 15.10 3.30 -11.37
N SER A 107 15.59 2.29 -12.09
CA SER A 107 16.43 2.47 -13.26
C SER A 107 15.68 3.14 -14.41
N SER A 108 16.35 4.07 -15.07
CA SER A 108 15.82 4.77 -16.26
C SER A 108 15.57 3.86 -17.47
N VAL A 109 16.09 2.61 -17.49
CA VAL A 109 15.84 1.65 -18.59
C VAL A 109 14.36 1.36 -18.83
N TRP A 110 13.51 1.50 -17.81
CA TRP A 110 12.06 1.30 -17.94
C TRP A 110 11.39 2.31 -18.86
N LEU A 111 12.03 3.45 -19.08
CA LEU A 111 11.55 4.53 -19.95
C LEU A 111 12.07 4.42 -21.39
N PHE A 112 12.82 3.36 -21.72
CA PHE A 112 13.30 3.14 -23.07
C PHE A 112 12.30 2.36 -23.92
N GLU A 113 12.21 2.77 -25.19
CA GLU A 113 11.40 2.12 -26.21
C GLU A 113 11.96 0.73 -26.54
N THR A 114 11.05 -0.20 -26.77
CA THR A 114 11.34 -1.55 -27.24
C THR A 114 11.29 -1.55 -28.77
N LYS A 115 12.26 -2.19 -29.42
CA LYS A 115 12.36 -2.20 -30.89
C LYS A 115 11.22 -2.94 -31.59
N GLN A 116 10.45 -3.75 -30.86
CA GLN A 116 9.50 -4.71 -31.45
C GLN A 116 8.05 -4.25 -31.46
N ASN A 117 7.62 -3.35 -30.55
CA ASN A 117 6.19 -3.12 -30.29
C ASN A 117 5.78 -1.64 -30.17
N ASP A 118 6.62 -0.67 -30.53
CA ASP A 118 6.41 0.76 -30.27
C ASP A 118 6.07 1.09 -28.78
N GLY A 119 6.39 0.17 -27.88
CA GLY A 119 6.08 0.24 -26.45
C GLY A 119 7.32 0.41 -25.60
N PHE A 120 7.13 0.63 -24.29
CA PHE A 120 8.21 0.90 -23.34
C PHE A 120 8.52 -0.30 -22.44
N MET A 121 9.74 -0.35 -21.91
CA MET A 121 10.14 -1.40 -20.96
C MET A 121 9.26 -1.47 -19.70
N TYR A 122 8.70 -0.35 -19.22
CA TYR A 122 7.78 -0.38 -18.07
C TYR A 122 6.50 -1.18 -18.38
N GLU A 123 6.04 -1.22 -19.64
CA GLU A 123 4.83 -1.95 -20.03
C GLU A 123 5.05 -3.46 -19.92
N GLU A 124 6.25 -3.92 -20.29
CA GLU A 124 6.68 -5.31 -20.12
C GLU A 124 6.78 -5.70 -18.64
N LEU A 125 7.27 -4.78 -17.79
CA LEU A 125 7.28 -4.96 -16.34
C LEU A 125 5.84 -5.06 -15.78
N MET A 126 4.96 -4.15 -16.19
CA MET A 126 3.56 -4.16 -15.76
C MET A 126 2.82 -5.42 -16.23
N ALA A 127 3.12 -5.92 -17.43
CA ALA A 127 2.57 -7.18 -17.91
C ALA A 127 3.00 -8.38 -17.05
N ILE A 128 4.25 -8.38 -16.55
CA ILE A 128 4.73 -9.39 -15.57
C ILE A 128 3.93 -9.27 -14.27
N VAL A 129 3.82 -8.05 -13.72
CA VAL A 129 3.11 -7.77 -12.47
C VAL A 129 1.63 -8.17 -12.55
N GLN A 130 0.95 -7.81 -13.64
CA GLN A 130 -0.45 -8.15 -13.89
C GLN A 130 -0.67 -9.66 -13.96
N ARG A 131 0.20 -10.38 -14.68
CA ARG A 131 0.10 -11.85 -14.78
C ARG A 131 0.26 -12.50 -13.40
N GLN A 132 1.28 -12.11 -12.64
CA GLN A 132 1.51 -12.67 -11.30
C GLN A 132 0.41 -12.29 -10.31
N SER A 133 -0.13 -11.07 -10.43
CA SER A 133 -1.27 -10.63 -9.61
C SER A 133 -2.53 -11.44 -9.93
N ALA A 134 -2.77 -11.75 -11.22
CA ALA A 134 -3.91 -12.55 -11.64
C ALA A 134 -3.90 -13.95 -11.02
N ASP A 135 -2.74 -14.61 -10.98
CA ASP A 135 -2.60 -15.93 -10.34
C ASP A 135 -2.94 -15.87 -8.83
N ILE A 136 -2.48 -14.83 -8.14
CA ILE A 136 -2.79 -14.61 -6.71
C ILE A 136 -4.27 -14.33 -6.50
N VAL A 137 -4.88 -13.51 -7.35
CA VAL A 137 -6.32 -13.21 -7.31
C VAL A 137 -7.14 -14.47 -7.55
N ASN A 138 -6.79 -15.29 -8.54
CA ASN A 138 -7.44 -16.57 -8.81
C ASN A 138 -7.38 -17.51 -7.60
N ASN A 139 -6.27 -17.53 -6.87
CA ASN A 139 -6.15 -18.32 -5.63
C ASN A 139 -7.09 -17.79 -4.53
N MET A 140 -7.13 -16.48 -4.33
CA MET A 140 -8.07 -15.86 -3.37
C MET A 140 -9.53 -16.17 -3.73
N ASP A 141 -9.87 -16.16 -5.01
CA ASP A 141 -11.22 -16.45 -5.50
C ASP A 141 -11.59 -17.92 -5.33
N SER A 142 -10.62 -18.83 -5.49
CA SER A 142 -10.81 -20.24 -5.17
C SER A 142 -11.13 -20.45 -3.68
N VAL A 143 -10.45 -19.72 -2.79
CA VAL A 143 -10.75 -19.72 -1.35
C VAL A 143 -12.17 -19.18 -1.11
N PHE A 144 -12.57 -18.12 -1.80
CA PHE A 144 -13.92 -17.57 -1.70
C PHE A 144 -14.98 -18.60 -2.12
N VAL A 145 -14.85 -19.23 -3.29
CA VAL A 145 -15.77 -20.25 -3.80
C VAL A 145 -15.84 -21.46 -2.86
N HIS A 146 -14.73 -21.81 -2.20
CA HIS A 146 -14.74 -22.87 -1.19
C HIS A 146 -15.56 -22.45 0.05
N LEU A 147 -15.40 -21.21 0.52
CA LEU A 147 -16.15 -20.67 1.66
C LEU A 147 -17.66 -20.57 1.40
N GLU A 148 -18.08 -20.29 0.16
CA GLU A 148 -19.51 -20.24 -0.20
C GLU A 148 -20.25 -21.57 0.07
N LYS A 149 -19.53 -22.69 0.03
CA LYS A 149 -20.07 -24.03 0.28
C LYS A 149 -20.06 -24.39 1.77
N HIS A 150 -19.49 -23.54 2.62
CA HIS A 150 -19.35 -23.80 4.04
C HIS A 150 -20.70 -23.70 4.75
N THR A 151 -20.97 -24.59 5.72
CA THR A 151 -22.26 -24.65 6.45
C THR A 151 -22.62 -23.36 7.19
N LYS A 152 -21.58 -22.59 7.56
CA LYS A 152 -21.67 -21.29 8.25
C LYS A 152 -21.62 -20.07 7.32
N TRP A 153 -21.65 -20.26 6.00
CA TRP A 153 -21.59 -19.15 5.04
C TRP A 153 -22.74 -18.14 5.23
N SER A 154 -23.95 -18.62 5.46
CA SER A 154 -25.12 -17.76 5.70
C SER A 154 -24.95 -16.85 6.93
N GLU A 155 -24.27 -17.33 7.97
CA GLU A 155 -23.96 -16.55 9.17
C GLU A 155 -22.94 -15.45 8.87
N LEU A 156 -21.94 -15.72 8.03
CA LEU A 156 -20.99 -14.69 7.56
C LEU A 156 -21.69 -13.60 6.75
N MET A 157 -22.57 -14.01 5.81
CA MET A 157 -23.32 -13.08 4.96
C MET A 157 -24.42 -12.30 5.71
N ALA A 158 -24.77 -12.75 6.92
CA ALA A 158 -25.66 -12.04 7.83
C ALA A 158 -24.97 -10.83 8.49
N ILE A 159 -23.64 -10.80 8.57
CA ILE A 159 -22.88 -9.64 9.07
C ILE A 159 -22.98 -8.52 8.03
N LYS A 160 -23.81 -7.52 8.30
CA LYS A 160 -24.04 -6.40 7.38
C LYS A 160 -22.99 -5.31 7.53
N ASN A 161 -22.75 -4.61 6.44
CA ASN A 161 -22.06 -3.32 6.48
C ASN A 161 -22.88 -2.36 7.36
N GLN A 162 -22.22 -1.73 8.33
CA GLN A 162 -22.83 -0.78 9.25
C GLN A 162 -21.87 0.38 9.48
N SER A 163 -22.35 1.61 9.39
CA SER A 163 -21.56 2.81 9.60
C SER A 163 -22.27 3.73 10.59
N LEU A 164 -21.85 3.70 11.85
CA LEU A 164 -22.37 4.60 12.89
C LEU A 164 -21.57 5.90 12.93
N ILE A 165 -20.25 5.78 12.79
CA ILE A 165 -19.30 6.89 12.75
C ILE A 165 -18.23 6.54 11.73
N GLU A 166 -18.00 7.46 10.81
CA GLU A 166 -17.00 7.26 9.74
C GLU A 166 -15.98 8.39 9.67
N ARG A 167 -15.87 9.23 10.70
CA ARG A 167 -14.96 10.37 10.70
C ARG A 167 -14.33 10.60 12.07
N GLN A 168 -13.03 10.91 12.08
CA GLN A 168 -12.26 11.26 13.29
C GLN A 168 -12.75 12.57 13.93
N ASP A 169 -13.33 13.47 13.12
CA ASP A 169 -13.91 14.74 13.57
C ASP A 169 -15.36 14.63 14.04
N ASN A 170 -15.88 13.42 14.20
CA ASN A 170 -17.20 13.24 14.80
C ASN A 170 -17.19 13.69 16.26
N ALA A 171 -18.29 14.28 16.75
CA ALA A 171 -18.39 14.78 18.12
C ALA A 171 -18.12 13.71 19.20
N LYS A 172 -18.38 12.43 18.92
CA LYS A 172 -18.08 11.32 19.85
C LYS A 172 -16.60 10.92 19.89
N VAL A 173 -15.81 11.37 18.92
CA VAL A 173 -14.35 11.09 18.81
C VAL A 173 -13.55 12.33 19.21
N GLY A 174 -13.98 13.51 18.77
CA GLY A 174 -13.48 14.80 19.24
C GLY A 174 -12.18 15.30 18.60
N LEU A 175 -11.62 14.61 17.59
CA LEU A 175 -10.38 15.05 16.95
C LEU A 175 -10.62 16.13 15.88
N LEU A 176 -9.55 16.84 15.51
CA LEU A 176 -9.54 17.85 14.45
C LEU A 176 -10.51 19.03 14.70
N LYS A 177 -10.84 19.30 15.96
CA LYS A 177 -11.72 20.41 16.38
C LYS A 177 -10.96 21.69 16.69
N GLU A 178 -9.64 21.68 16.55
CA GLU A 178 -8.78 22.83 16.79
C GLU A 178 -9.15 23.97 15.83
N LYS A 179 -9.20 25.20 16.37
CA LYS A 179 -9.56 26.40 15.57
C LYS A 179 -8.65 26.58 14.35
N GLY A 180 -7.38 26.20 14.44
CA GLY A 180 -6.43 26.28 13.31
C GLY A 180 -6.79 25.36 12.14
N ILE A 181 -7.49 24.26 12.38
CA ILE A 181 -7.96 23.33 11.34
C ILE A 181 -9.35 23.74 10.87
N GLN A 182 -10.25 24.08 11.78
CA GLN A 182 -11.64 24.40 11.44
C GLN A 182 -11.81 25.76 10.75
N SER A 183 -11.00 26.76 11.09
CA SER A 183 -11.13 28.12 10.54
C SER A 183 -10.87 28.21 9.04
N VAL A 184 -10.12 27.27 8.47
CA VAL A 184 -9.84 27.25 7.03
C VAL A 184 -10.89 26.47 6.23
N ALA A 185 -11.92 25.89 6.86
CA ALA A 185 -12.97 25.17 6.14
C ALA A 185 -13.71 26.07 5.13
N ASP A 186 -13.92 27.33 5.51
CA ASP A 186 -14.58 28.37 4.71
C ASP A 186 -13.59 29.20 3.87
N GLU A 187 -12.29 28.88 3.92
CA GLU A 187 -11.26 29.57 3.14
C GLU A 187 -11.47 29.31 1.64
N LYS A 188 -11.36 30.37 0.84
CA LYS A 188 -11.49 30.32 -0.63
C LYS A 188 -10.22 29.81 -1.28
N ASP A 189 -9.08 29.96 -0.59
CA ASP A 189 -7.80 29.45 -1.03
C ASP A 189 -7.72 27.92 -0.84
N GLU A 190 -7.79 27.20 -1.96
CA GLU A 190 -7.72 25.73 -2.03
C GLU A 190 -6.33 25.21 -1.64
N GLU A 191 -5.26 26.00 -1.85
CA GLU A 191 -3.89 25.61 -1.50
C GLU A 191 -3.71 25.61 0.02
N ILE A 192 -4.18 26.67 0.70
CA ILE A 192 -4.15 26.74 2.17
C ILE A 192 -4.95 25.59 2.77
N ARG A 193 -6.16 25.32 2.26
CA ARG A 193 -6.99 24.19 2.72
C ARG A 193 -6.29 22.86 2.54
N SER A 194 -5.72 22.64 1.36
CA SER A 194 -4.97 21.43 1.03
C SER A 194 -3.77 21.26 1.97
N PHE A 195 -3.01 22.32 2.23
CA PHE A 195 -1.87 22.31 3.14
C PHE A 195 -2.30 21.94 4.58
N VAL A 196 -3.33 22.59 5.12
CA VAL A 196 -3.81 22.32 6.47
C VAL A 196 -4.32 20.88 6.59
N ASP A 197 -5.06 20.37 5.61
CA ASP A 197 -5.57 18.99 5.64
C ASP A 197 -4.45 17.95 5.51
N SER A 198 -3.55 18.12 4.55
CA SER A 198 -2.49 17.16 4.23
C SER A 198 -1.32 17.18 5.21
N HIS A 199 -1.06 18.30 5.88
CA HIS A 199 0.09 18.43 6.80
C HIS A 199 -0.37 18.56 8.25
N VAL A 200 -1.12 19.63 8.57
CA VAL A 200 -1.46 19.96 9.97
C VAL A 200 -2.41 18.91 10.56
N ALA A 201 -3.48 18.56 9.85
CA ALA A 201 -4.46 17.59 10.33
C ALA A 201 -3.86 16.17 10.39
N ILE A 202 -3.09 15.74 9.39
CA ILE A 202 -2.39 14.44 9.43
C ILE A 202 -1.38 14.39 10.57
N GLN A 203 -0.65 15.47 10.85
CA GLN A 203 0.27 15.54 11.97
C GLN A 203 -0.47 15.39 13.31
N ALA A 204 -1.58 16.11 13.49
CA ALA A 204 -2.42 15.99 14.70
C ALA A 204 -2.95 14.55 14.89
N LEU A 205 -3.44 13.92 13.83
CA LEU A 205 -3.86 12.51 13.86
C LEU A 205 -2.69 11.58 14.17
N THR A 206 -1.50 11.82 13.60
CA THR A 206 -0.33 10.94 13.81
C THR A 206 0.19 11.03 15.24
N VAL A 207 0.21 12.23 15.84
CA VAL A 207 0.57 12.43 17.26
C VAL A 207 -0.42 11.69 18.16
N THR A 208 -1.72 11.85 17.89
CA THR A 208 -2.78 11.14 18.62
C THR A 208 -2.62 9.63 18.49
N ALA A 209 -2.42 9.13 17.27
CA ALA A 209 -2.23 7.72 16.99
C ALA A 209 -1.05 7.14 17.78
N LYS A 210 0.11 7.81 17.77
CA LYS A 210 1.29 7.40 18.55
C LYS A 210 1.03 7.39 20.06
N THR A 211 0.20 8.30 20.55
CA THR A 211 -0.13 8.41 21.98
C THR A 211 -0.92 7.19 22.44
N ILE A 212 -1.91 6.75 21.65
CA ILE A 212 -2.80 5.65 22.04
C ILE A 212 -2.35 4.26 21.53
N ASP A 213 -1.43 4.19 20.56
CA ASP A 213 -1.13 2.93 19.85
C ASP A 213 -0.78 1.80 20.81
N ARG A 214 0.23 2.00 21.67
CA ARG A 214 0.67 0.96 22.63
C ARG A 214 -0.47 0.46 23.52
N GLU A 215 -1.27 1.39 24.03
CA GLU A 215 -2.39 1.07 24.93
C GLU A 215 -3.47 0.28 24.20
N PHE A 216 -3.87 0.75 23.01
CA PHE A 216 -4.82 0.07 22.15
C PHE A 216 -4.33 -1.34 21.75
N GLN A 217 -3.06 -1.49 21.37
CA GLN A 217 -2.51 -2.80 21.00
C GLN A 217 -2.55 -3.77 22.19
N GLN A 218 -2.16 -3.32 23.38
CA GLN A 218 -2.22 -4.15 24.59
C GLN A 218 -3.66 -4.53 24.93
N TYR A 219 -4.58 -3.56 24.89
CA TYR A 219 -6.00 -3.78 25.13
C TYR A 219 -6.57 -4.82 24.16
N MET A 220 -6.35 -4.62 22.86
CA MET A 220 -6.89 -5.51 21.84
C MET A 220 -6.23 -6.89 21.83
N GLY A 221 -4.94 -6.98 22.15
CA GLY A 221 -4.26 -8.27 22.36
C GLY A 221 -4.93 -9.07 23.46
N ASN A 222 -5.18 -8.45 24.62
CA ASN A 222 -5.86 -9.11 25.74
C ASN A 222 -7.27 -9.61 25.37
N VAL A 223 -8.01 -8.83 24.57
CA VAL A 223 -9.38 -9.19 24.15
C VAL A 223 -9.38 -10.30 23.10
N MET A 224 -8.46 -10.27 22.13
CA MET A 224 -8.57 -11.09 20.92
C MET A 224 -7.66 -12.31 20.87
N SER A 225 -6.57 -12.35 21.64
CA SER A 225 -5.62 -13.46 21.61
C SER A 225 -6.21 -14.82 22.00
N SER A 226 -7.34 -14.87 22.71
CA SER A 226 -8.03 -16.12 23.03
C SER A 226 -8.86 -16.70 21.87
N TYR A 227 -9.09 -15.91 20.81
CA TYR A 227 -9.98 -16.29 19.70
C TYR A 227 -9.24 -16.55 18.39
N GLY A 228 -8.07 -15.95 18.20
CA GLY A 228 -7.25 -16.10 17.01
C GLY A 228 -5.83 -15.58 17.24
N GLU A 229 -4.99 -15.69 16.21
CA GLU A 229 -3.63 -15.16 16.27
C GLU A 229 -3.67 -13.64 16.11
N TYR A 230 -3.42 -12.95 17.22
CA TYR A 230 -3.38 -11.50 17.27
C TYR A 230 -2.02 -10.98 16.79
N ALA A 231 -2.04 -9.96 15.92
CA ALA A 231 -0.85 -9.26 15.48
C ALA A 231 -1.07 -7.73 15.54
N PRO A 232 -0.23 -6.99 16.28
CA PRO A 232 -0.30 -5.53 16.29
C PRO A 232 0.11 -4.97 14.93
N GLY A 233 -0.59 -3.94 14.47
CA GLY A 233 -0.24 -3.21 13.25
C GLY A 233 0.60 -1.98 13.58
N PRO A 234 1.66 -1.66 12.80
CA PRO A 234 2.37 -0.41 13.00
C PRO A 234 1.45 0.78 12.69
N THR A 235 1.67 1.90 13.37
CA THR A 235 1.02 3.17 13.02
C THR A 235 1.22 3.46 11.53
N LYS A 236 0.15 3.88 10.86
CA LYS A 236 0.21 4.17 9.43
C LYS A 236 1.26 5.26 9.14
N LYS A 237 2.09 5.02 8.12
CA LYS A 237 3.08 5.98 7.62
C LYS A 237 2.39 7.20 7.00
N VAL A 238 2.97 8.38 7.20
CA VAL A 238 2.43 9.67 6.71
C VAL A 238 2.25 9.65 5.19
N GLU A 239 3.20 9.09 4.45
CA GLU A 239 3.15 9.00 2.99
C GLU A 239 1.95 8.18 2.51
N ARG A 240 1.59 7.13 3.27
CA ARG A 240 0.40 6.31 2.99
C ARG A 240 -0.89 7.03 3.36
N CYS A 241 -0.87 7.90 4.37
CA CYS A 241 -2.00 8.77 4.68
C CYS A 241 -2.24 9.75 3.53
N LEU A 242 -1.20 10.46 3.08
CA LEU A 242 -1.25 11.39 1.94
C LEU A 242 -1.79 10.72 0.69
N SER A 243 -1.23 9.55 0.34
CA SER A 243 -1.71 8.75 -0.79
C SER A 243 -3.20 8.40 -0.69
N LYS A 244 -3.73 8.10 0.49
CA LYS A 244 -5.18 7.87 0.68
C LYS A 244 -6.01 9.15 0.51
N LEU A 245 -5.55 10.29 1.02
CA LEU A 245 -6.26 11.56 0.78
C LEU A 245 -6.35 11.88 -0.71
N GLU A 246 -5.23 11.67 -1.42
CA GLU A 246 -5.11 11.96 -2.84
C GLU A 246 -5.86 10.98 -3.73
N ASN A 247 -6.07 9.72 -3.33
CA ASN A 247 -6.70 8.71 -4.20
C ASN A 247 -8.10 8.31 -3.74
N ASP A 248 -8.29 8.09 -2.44
CA ASP A 248 -9.51 7.47 -1.90
C ASP A 248 -10.53 8.52 -1.42
N TYR A 249 -10.05 9.68 -0.96
CA TYR A 249 -10.87 10.68 -0.27
C TYR A 249 -10.95 12.03 -1.00
N GLN A 250 -10.64 12.08 -2.31
CA GLN A 250 -10.67 13.33 -3.07
C GLN A 250 -12.02 14.04 -2.98
N ALA A 251 -13.12 13.27 -3.00
CA ALA A 251 -14.50 13.76 -2.99
C ALA A 251 -15.09 13.96 -1.59
N GLU A 252 -14.33 13.69 -0.54
CA GLU A 252 -14.81 13.76 0.83
C GLU A 252 -14.85 15.20 1.37
N SER A 253 -15.72 15.43 2.35
CA SER A 253 -15.84 16.73 3.00
C SER A 253 -14.60 17.06 3.85
N TYR A 254 -14.24 18.34 3.86
CA TYR A 254 -13.12 18.87 4.64
C TYR A 254 -13.37 18.72 6.16
N PRO A 255 -12.33 18.41 6.96
CA PRO A 255 -11.02 17.93 6.51
C PRO A 255 -11.15 16.49 5.98
N LYS A 256 -10.58 16.21 4.81
CA LYS A 256 -10.61 14.88 4.17
C LYS A 256 -9.85 13.87 5.01
N SER A 257 -8.78 14.31 5.67
CA SER A 257 -8.01 13.50 6.63
C SER A 257 -8.87 12.88 7.74
N ALA A 258 -10.02 13.46 8.09
CA ALA A 258 -10.93 12.86 9.07
C ALA A 258 -11.48 11.50 8.63
N LYS A 259 -11.44 11.15 7.34
CA LYS A 259 -11.81 9.81 6.82
C LYS A 259 -10.72 8.76 6.98
N LEU A 260 -9.55 9.10 7.52
CA LEU A 260 -8.51 8.13 7.86
C LEU A 260 -8.89 7.38 9.15
N LEU A 261 -9.46 6.18 9.03
CA LEU A 261 -9.98 5.39 10.16
C LEU A 261 -9.05 4.26 10.62
N ASP A 262 -7.87 4.14 10.01
CA ASP A 262 -6.96 3.01 10.16
C ASP A 262 -5.53 3.45 10.48
N LEU A 263 -5.35 4.62 11.12
CA LEU A 263 -4.02 5.07 11.58
C LEU A 263 -3.44 4.11 12.63
N VAL A 264 -4.27 3.78 13.62
CA VAL A 264 -4.02 2.73 14.62
C VAL A 264 -4.85 1.53 14.23
N ARG A 265 -4.21 0.37 14.13
CA ARG A 265 -4.85 -0.86 13.65
C ARG A 265 -4.18 -2.12 14.18
N CYS A 266 -4.93 -3.20 14.18
CA CYS A 266 -4.42 -4.55 14.44
C CYS A 266 -5.12 -5.56 13.54
N SER A 267 -4.59 -6.78 13.50
CA SER A 267 -5.22 -7.89 12.80
C SER A 267 -5.33 -9.12 13.70
N VAL A 268 -6.39 -9.90 13.48
CA VAL A 268 -6.58 -11.20 14.10
C VAL A 268 -6.80 -12.21 12.99
N THR A 269 -5.94 -13.23 12.94
CA THR A 269 -6.02 -14.32 11.96
C THR A 269 -6.69 -15.55 12.53
N PHE A 270 -7.48 -16.20 11.67
CA PHE A 270 -8.26 -17.39 11.98
C PHE A 270 -7.99 -18.48 10.95
N ASN A 271 -7.98 -19.74 11.37
CA ASN A 271 -7.77 -20.88 10.48
C ASN A 271 -9.06 -21.32 9.79
N THR A 272 -10.21 -21.12 10.43
CA THR A 272 -11.52 -21.53 9.90
C THR A 272 -12.56 -20.42 9.98
N LEU A 273 -13.65 -20.57 9.22
CA LEU A 273 -14.76 -19.64 9.22
C LEU A 273 -15.46 -19.58 10.59
N GLU A 274 -15.58 -20.71 11.30
CA GLU A 274 -16.16 -20.76 12.65
C GLU A 274 -15.35 -19.96 13.65
N GLN A 275 -14.02 -20.05 13.60
CA GLN A 275 -13.14 -19.27 14.47
C GLN A 275 -13.30 -17.78 14.19
N LEU A 276 -13.35 -17.37 12.92
CA LEU A 276 -13.59 -15.99 12.52
C LEU A 276 -14.94 -15.48 13.04
N LEU A 277 -16.02 -16.24 12.86
CA LEU A 277 -17.36 -15.88 13.37
C LEU A 277 -17.40 -15.81 14.89
N THR A 278 -16.70 -16.71 15.58
CA THR A 278 -16.58 -16.72 17.03
C THR A 278 -15.82 -15.50 17.53
N GLY A 279 -14.67 -15.18 16.91
CA GLY A 279 -13.90 -13.99 17.22
C GLY A 279 -14.67 -12.69 16.96
N TYR A 280 -15.40 -12.61 15.84
CA TYR A 280 -16.30 -11.48 15.56
C TYR A 280 -17.35 -11.31 16.66
N ARG A 281 -18.09 -12.37 17.01
CA ARG A 281 -19.12 -12.30 18.07
C ARG A 281 -18.55 -11.94 19.43
N ALA A 282 -17.37 -12.46 19.76
CA ALA A 282 -16.68 -12.14 21.00
C ALA A 282 -16.32 -10.66 21.07
N LEU A 283 -15.76 -10.10 19.99
CA LEU A 283 -15.45 -8.67 19.89
C LEU A 283 -16.72 -7.81 20.05
N MET A 284 -17.80 -8.16 19.35
CA MET A 284 -19.08 -7.44 19.48
C MET A 284 -19.64 -7.52 20.90
N SER A 285 -19.67 -8.72 21.49
CA SER A 285 -20.14 -8.93 22.87
C SER A 285 -19.30 -8.19 23.90
N HIS A 286 -17.99 -8.07 23.67
CA HIS A 286 -17.09 -7.30 24.51
C HIS A 286 -17.42 -5.80 24.47
N MET A 287 -17.67 -5.25 23.27
CA MET A 287 -18.08 -3.85 23.12
C MET A 287 -19.46 -3.57 23.74
N ASP A 288 -20.38 -4.53 23.70
CA ASP A 288 -21.71 -4.36 24.31
C ASP A 288 -21.65 -4.38 25.85
N ARG A 289 -20.66 -5.08 26.44
CA ARG A 289 -20.45 -5.17 27.89
C ARG A 289 -19.56 -4.06 28.43
N SER A 290 -18.60 -3.59 27.64
CA SER A 290 -17.66 -2.53 28.02
C SER A 290 -18.37 -1.18 27.98
N SER A 291 -18.61 -0.57 29.14
CA SER A 291 -19.44 0.63 29.23
C SER A 291 -18.71 1.93 28.85
N SER A 292 -17.38 1.96 28.79
CA SER A 292 -16.63 3.21 28.57
C SER A 292 -15.55 3.19 27.48
N ASP A 293 -14.77 2.13 27.35
CA ASP A 293 -13.42 2.28 26.77
C ASP A 293 -13.39 2.08 25.25
N ILE A 294 -14.32 1.27 24.74
CA ILE A 294 -14.36 0.88 23.34
C ILE A 294 -15.82 0.89 22.84
N LYS A 295 -16.06 1.55 21.71
CA LYS A 295 -17.39 1.65 21.12
C LYS A 295 -17.35 1.32 19.64
N LEU A 296 -18.38 0.66 19.14
CA LEU A 296 -18.49 0.38 17.71
C LEU A 296 -18.62 1.69 16.91
N ALA A 297 -17.74 1.88 15.92
CA ALA A 297 -17.85 2.96 14.94
C ALA A 297 -18.39 2.45 13.60
N ARG A 298 -17.85 1.33 13.10
CA ARG A 298 -18.18 0.80 11.78
C ARG A 298 -17.90 -0.70 11.69
N VAL A 299 -18.70 -1.41 10.90
CA VAL A 299 -18.41 -2.75 10.39
C VAL A 299 -18.41 -2.69 8.87
N LYS A 300 -17.34 -3.17 8.24
CA LYS A 300 -17.34 -3.55 6.82
C LYS A 300 -17.09 -5.04 6.69
N ASN A 301 -17.95 -5.70 5.93
CA ASN A 301 -17.81 -7.09 5.56
C ASN A 301 -17.46 -7.17 4.07
N GLY A 302 -16.16 -7.32 3.78
CA GLY A 302 -15.67 -7.42 2.41
C GLY A 302 -16.22 -8.62 1.66
N PHE A 303 -16.70 -9.67 2.35
CA PHE A 303 -17.33 -10.83 1.71
C PHE A 303 -18.68 -10.50 1.05
N LEU A 304 -19.29 -9.35 1.35
CA LEU A 304 -20.53 -8.90 0.70
C LEU A 304 -20.29 -8.27 -0.68
N ASP A 305 -19.06 -7.86 -0.99
CA ASP A 305 -18.74 -7.09 -2.18
C ASP A 305 -18.67 -8.01 -3.41
N LYS A 306 -19.84 -8.27 -4.01
CA LYS A 306 -19.98 -9.05 -5.26
C LYS A 306 -19.39 -8.36 -6.49
N GLN A 307 -19.22 -7.04 -6.43
CA GLN A 307 -18.71 -6.22 -7.53
C GLN A 307 -17.19 -6.13 -7.59
N TYR A 308 -16.48 -6.65 -6.58
CA TYR A 308 -15.03 -6.70 -6.63
C TYR A 308 -14.62 -7.92 -7.46
N ASP A 309 -14.11 -7.66 -8.67
CA ASP A 309 -13.44 -8.64 -9.52
C ASP A 309 -12.21 -9.19 -8.80
N GLY A 310 -12.46 -10.25 -8.04
CA GLY A 310 -11.52 -11.05 -7.31
C GLY A 310 -10.80 -10.37 -6.14
N GLY A 311 -10.09 -11.19 -5.37
CA GLY A 311 -9.04 -10.73 -4.46
C GLY A 311 -9.40 -10.73 -2.97
N TYR A 312 -8.71 -9.87 -2.22
CA TYR A 312 -8.65 -9.96 -0.76
C TYR A 312 -9.98 -9.61 -0.08
N ARG A 313 -10.38 -10.41 0.91
CA ARG A 313 -11.62 -10.25 1.67
C ARG A 313 -11.34 -10.30 3.18
N ASP A 314 -11.96 -9.40 3.92
CA ASP A 314 -11.84 -9.30 5.38
C ASP A 314 -13.13 -8.76 6.02
N ILE A 315 -13.25 -8.94 7.34
CA ILE A 315 -14.17 -8.12 8.14
C ILE A 315 -13.33 -7.05 8.83
N LYS A 316 -13.69 -5.79 8.63
CA LYS A 316 -13.09 -4.64 9.31
C LYS A 316 -14.07 -4.10 10.33
N VAL A 317 -13.66 -4.09 11.59
CA VAL A 317 -14.41 -3.46 12.68
C VAL A 317 -13.65 -2.22 13.09
N ASN A 318 -14.20 -1.03 12.81
CA ASN A 318 -13.67 0.20 13.34
C ASN A 318 -14.33 0.49 14.69
N VAL A 319 -13.51 0.87 15.65
CA VAL A 319 -13.91 1.14 17.03
C VAL A 319 -13.43 2.51 17.44
N ILE A 320 -14.23 3.26 18.20
CA ILE A 320 -13.74 4.40 18.96
C ILE A 320 -13.05 3.82 20.19
N TYR A 321 -11.76 4.11 20.34
CA TYR A 321 -11.01 3.77 21.54
C TYR A 321 -10.79 5.04 22.36
N HIS A 322 -11.11 4.99 23.65
CA HIS A 322 -10.87 6.05 24.63
C HIS A 322 -9.70 5.62 25.53
N SER A 323 -8.64 6.43 25.58
CA SER A 323 -7.47 6.13 26.42
C SER A 323 -7.87 6.10 27.90
N GLN A 324 -7.35 5.09 28.61
CA GLN A 324 -7.52 4.88 30.04
C GLN A 324 -6.36 5.43 30.86
N ILE A 325 -5.29 5.88 30.19
CA ILE A 325 -4.15 6.51 30.84
C ILE A 325 -4.62 7.87 31.38
N PRO A 326 -4.49 8.16 32.69
CA PRO A 326 -4.97 9.40 33.29
C PRO A 326 -4.46 10.68 32.60
N GLU A 327 -3.21 10.67 32.15
CA GLU A 327 -2.56 11.76 31.41
C GLU A 327 -3.17 12.00 30.02
N HIS A 328 -3.94 11.03 29.52
CA HIS A 328 -4.52 11.00 28.17
C HIS A 328 -6.03 10.71 28.19
N ASN A 329 -6.71 10.83 29.33
CA ASN A 329 -8.12 10.44 29.49
C ASN A 329 -9.12 11.13 28.55
N ASN A 330 -8.72 12.24 27.92
CA ASN A 330 -9.52 12.98 26.93
C ASN A 330 -9.16 12.62 25.48
N VAL A 331 -8.24 11.68 25.27
CA VAL A 331 -7.77 11.27 23.94
C VAL A 331 -8.60 10.07 23.47
N SER A 332 -9.22 10.25 22.32
CA SER A 332 -9.89 9.15 21.61
C SER A 332 -9.64 9.20 20.12
N MET A 333 -9.66 8.02 19.49
CA MET A 333 -9.47 7.89 18.04
C MET A 333 -10.22 6.66 17.54
N ILE A 334 -10.67 6.72 16.28
CA ILE A 334 -11.15 5.54 15.58
C ILE A 334 -9.95 4.68 15.17
N CYS A 335 -9.95 3.44 15.65
CA CYS A 335 -8.97 2.40 15.37
C CYS A 335 -9.60 1.28 14.53
N GLU A 336 -8.81 0.52 13.77
CA GLU A 336 -9.30 -0.58 12.93
C GLU A 336 -8.85 -1.96 13.45
N VAL A 337 -9.79 -2.89 13.64
CA VAL A 337 -9.53 -4.31 13.89
C VAL A 337 -9.88 -5.10 12.63
N GLN A 338 -8.88 -5.74 12.03
CA GLN A 338 -9.07 -6.57 10.84
C GLN A 338 -9.20 -8.06 11.23
N LEU A 339 -10.31 -8.71 10.88
CA LEU A 339 -10.56 -10.12 11.11
C LEU A 339 -10.40 -10.90 9.81
N LEU A 340 -9.42 -11.81 9.78
CA LEU A 340 -8.87 -12.39 8.54
C LEU A 340 -8.80 -13.91 8.62
N LEU A 341 -9.07 -14.60 7.52
CA LEU A 341 -8.63 -15.99 7.41
C LEU A 341 -7.16 -16.03 7.00
N ILE A 342 -6.41 -17.00 7.55
CA ILE A 342 -4.97 -17.13 7.32
C ILE A 342 -4.62 -17.22 5.83
N ASN A 343 -5.39 -17.99 5.05
CA ASN A 343 -5.19 -18.14 3.61
C ASN A 343 -5.27 -16.79 2.87
N TYR A 344 -6.22 -15.91 3.24
CA TYR A 344 -6.30 -14.57 2.65
C TYR A 344 -5.13 -13.68 3.07
N LEU A 345 -4.64 -13.81 4.31
CA LEU A 345 -3.47 -13.05 4.75
C LEU A 345 -2.22 -13.45 3.96
N GLU A 346 -2.01 -14.74 3.72
CA GLU A 346 -0.88 -15.24 2.95
C GLU A 346 -0.90 -14.71 1.51
N GLU A 347 -2.04 -14.82 0.83
CA GLU A 347 -2.19 -14.26 -0.51
C GLU A 347 -2.05 -12.72 -0.51
N LYS A 348 -2.56 -12.03 0.51
CA LYS A 348 -2.41 -10.57 0.66
C LYS A 348 -0.94 -10.16 0.76
N LYS A 349 -0.14 -10.91 1.51
CA LYS A 349 1.31 -10.64 1.64
C LYS A 349 2.03 -10.75 0.29
N LYS A 350 1.58 -11.65 -0.59
CA LYS A 350 2.13 -11.80 -1.96
C LYS A 350 1.76 -10.59 -2.83
N ILE A 351 0.46 -10.24 -2.92
CA ILE A 351 -0.01 -9.17 -3.80
C ILE A 351 0.44 -7.77 -3.35
N HIS A 352 0.58 -7.55 -2.04
CA HIS A 352 1.03 -6.26 -1.51
C HIS A 352 2.41 -5.82 -1.99
N LYS A 353 3.33 -6.77 -2.24
CA LYS A 353 4.63 -6.45 -2.83
C LYS A 353 4.46 -5.96 -4.26
N LEU A 354 3.61 -6.64 -5.04
CA LEU A 354 3.33 -6.28 -6.43
C LEU A 354 2.68 -4.89 -6.57
N TYR A 355 1.80 -4.47 -5.64
CA TYR A 355 1.20 -3.13 -5.65
C TYR A 355 2.17 -1.97 -5.39
N SER A 356 3.39 -2.25 -4.92
CA SER A 356 4.40 -1.20 -4.73
C SER A 356 5.25 -0.91 -5.97
N ILE A 357 5.04 -1.69 -7.02
CA ILE A 357 5.62 -1.54 -8.36
C ILE A 357 4.62 -0.74 -9.18
#